data_AF-A0A952I4B4-F1
#
_entry.id   AF-A0A952I4B4-F1
#
_cell.length_a   1.000
_cell.length_b   1.000
_cell.length_c   1.000
_cell.angle_alpha   90.00
_cell.angle_beta   90.00
_cell.angle_gamma   90.00
#
_symmetry.space_group_name_H-M   'P 1'
#
loop_
_entity.id
_entity.type
_entity.pdbx_description
1 polymer ?
#
loop_
_entity_poly.entity_id
_entity_poly.type
_entity_poly.pdbx_seq_one_letter_code
_entity_poly.pdbx_strand_id
1 'polypeptide(L)' 'MKNNFIYVFFTLILSSCASSFHTVNPQNVFYQSSSNQDNVSFSYKYEVLHERGNKKYAKKEAKKGIKLVVVKVENN' A
#
# COMPACT_ATOMS: atom_id res chain seq x y z
N MET A 1 31.14 -17.84 -25.96
CA MET A 1 30.24 -18.26 -24.86
C MET A 1 29.96 -17.20 -23.79
N LYS A 2 30.69 -16.07 -23.71
CA LYS A 2 30.44 -15.01 -22.70
C LYS A 2 29.15 -14.19 -22.93
N ASN A 3 28.75 -13.98 -24.18
CA ASN A 3 27.56 -13.18 -24.51
C ASN A 3 26.23 -13.86 -24.20
N ASN A 4 26.20 -15.20 -24.09
CA ASN A 4 24.97 -15.95 -23.82
C ASN A 4 24.45 -15.73 -22.40
N PHE A 5 25.36 -15.41 -21.46
CA PHE A 5 25.02 -15.16 -20.06
C PHE A 5 24.17 -13.89 -19.88
N ILE A 6 24.38 -12.88 -20.74
CA ILE A 6 23.59 -11.63 -20.76
C ILE A 6 22.13 -11.92 -21.09
N TYR A 7 21.85 -12.79 -22.06
CA TYR A 7 20.48 -13.11 -22.45
C TYR A 7 19.74 -13.86 -21.34
N VAL A 8 20.41 -14.81 -20.67
CA VAL A 8 19.85 -15.52 -19.51
C VAL A 8 19.55 -14.54 -18.37
N PHE A 9 20.48 -13.64 -18.07
CA PHE A 9 20.27 -12.60 -17.05
C PHE A 9 19.10 -11.67 -17.38
N PHE A 10 18.95 -11.27 -18.65
CA PHE A 10 17.82 -10.45 -19.09
C PHE A 10 16.49 -11.17 -18.89
N THR A 11 16.39 -12.45 -19.28
CA THR A 11 15.14 -13.22 -19.14
C THR A 11 14.69 -13.37 -17.68
N LEU A 12 15.62 -13.49 -16.73
CA LEU A 12 15.34 -13.58 -15.29
C LEU A 12 14.76 -12.29 -14.70
N ILE A 13 15.18 -11.12 -15.20
CA ILE A 13 14.68 -9.82 -14.71
C ILE A 13 13.27 -9.54 -15.26
N LEU A 14 13.01 -9.91 -16.51
CA LEU A 14 11.71 -9.68 -17.15
C LEU A 14 10.62 -10.66 -16.70
N SER A 15 10.97 -11.84 -16.17
CA SER A 15 10.00 -12.84 -15.69
C SER A 15 9.48 -12.60 -14.27
N SER A 16 9.83 -11.50 -13.62
CA SER A 16 9.33 -11.13 -12.29
C SER A 16 7.83 -10.76 -12.35
N CYS A 17 6.97 -11.78 -12.27
CA CYS A 17 5.51 -11.63 -12.35
C CYS A 17 4.87 -11.26 -11.00
N ALA A 18 5.56 -11.51 -9.89
CA ALA A 18 5.05 -11.25 -8.55
C ALA A 18 5.38 -9.82 -8.12
N SER A 19 4.36 -8.98 -7.96
CA SER A 19 4.54 -7.68 -7.32
C SER A 19 4.60 -7.88 -5.81
N SER A 20 5.71 -7.46 -5.19
CA SER A 20 5.78 -7.36 -3.73
C SER A 20 4.66 -6.45 -3.18
N PHE A 21 4.11 -6.84 -2.03
CA PHE A 21 3.09 -6.09 -1.29
C PHE A 21 3.40 -6.19 0.21
N HIS A 22 3.42 -5.03 0.85
CA HIS A 22 3.58 -4.88 2.29
C HIS A 22 2.19 -4.76 2.91
N THR A 23 1.86 -5.65 3.83
CA THR A 23 0.54 -5.67 4.48
C THR A 23 0.26 -4.35 5.21
N VAL A 24 -0.93 -3.79 4.99
CA VAL A 24 -1.44 -2.67 5.77
C VAL A 24 -2.11 -3.26 7.02
N ASN A 25 -1.45 -3.20 8.18
CA ASN A 25 -2.06 -3.59 9.45
C ASN A 25 -2.72 -2.36 10.10
N PRO A 26 -4.06 -2.28 10.20
CA PRO A 26 -4.77 -1.14 10.77
C PRO A 26 -4.41 -0.84 12.23
N GLN A 27 -3.99 -1.84 13.01
CA GLN A 27 -3.61 -1.65 14.41
C GLN A 27 -2.32 -0.84 14.56
N ASN A 28 -1.44 -0.91 13.55
CA ASN A 28 -0.14 -0.23 13.56
C ASN A 28 -0.14 1.06 12.72
N VAL A 29 -1.33 1.57 12.35
CA VAL A 29 -1.47 2.84 11.62
C VAL A 29 -1.60 3.97 12.63
N PHE A 30 -0.83 5.04 12.42
CA PHE A 30 -1.02 6.28 13.17
C PHE A 30 -2.12 7.11 12.50
N TYR A 31 -3.25 7.25 13.17
CA TYR A 31 -4.40 7.99 12.67
C TYR A 31 -4.27 9.48 13.04
N GLN A 32 -4.31 10.35 12.03
CA GLN A 32 -4.14 11.80 12.21
C GLN A 32 -5.46 12.54 12.39
N SER A 33 -6.54 11.98 11.83
CA SER A 33 -7.87 12.58 11.87
C SER A 33 -8.77 11.72 12.73
N SER A 34 -9.36 12.31 13.75
CA SER A 34 -10.39 11.71 14.58
C SER A 34 -11.60 12.63 14.70
N SER A 35 -12.78 12.04 14.81
CA SER A 35 -14.05 12.70 15.07
C SER A 35 -14.81 11.88 16.10
N ASN A 36 -15.33 12.55 17.13
CA ASN A 36 -16.14 11.92 18.15
C ASN A 36 -17.60 12.29 17.90
N GLN A 37 -18.45 11.27 17.83
CA GLN A 37 -19.89 11.44 17.78
C GLN A 37 -20.51 10.56 18.87
N ASP A 38 -21.13 11.21 19.86
CA ASP A 38 -21.67 10.58 21.06
C ASP A 38 -20.61 9.71 21.77
N ASN A 39 -20.84 8.39 21.86
CA ASN A 39 -19.92 7.41 22.47
C ASN A 39 -19.01 6.71 21.45
N VAL A 40 -19.05 7.11 20.18
CA VAL A 40 -18.27 6.47 19.11
C VAL A 40 -17.18 7.41 18.61
N SER A 41 -15.93 6.94 18.63
CA SER A 41 -14.80 7.63 18.01
C SER A 41 -14.49 7.04 16.65
N PHE A 42 -14.41 7.90 15.65
CA PHE A 42 -14.04 7.56 14.28
C PHE A 42 -12.69 8.17 13.95
N SER A 43 -11.75 7.35 13.51
CA SER A 43 -10.43 7.81 13.05
C SER A 43 -10.14 7.29 11.65
N TYR A 44 -9.47 8.09 10.82
CA TYR A 44 -9.15 7.68 9.45
C TYR A 44 -7.78 8.12 8.97
N LYS A 45 -7.25 7.41 7.97
CA LYS A 45 -5.96 7.67 7.36
C LYS A 45 -5.96 7.36 5.86
N TYR A 46 -5.52 8.33 5.06
CA TYR A 46 -5.31 8.21 3.61
C TYR A 46 -3.84 7.88 3.27
N GLU A 47 -3.56 7.62 1.99
CA GLU A 47 -2.21 7.40 1.44
C GLU A 47 -1.45 6.22 2.08
N VAL A 48 -2.17 5.28 2.69
CA VAL A 48 -1.60 4.15 3.44
C VAL A 48 -0.77 3.22 2.56
N LEU A 49 -1.09 3.14 1.26
CA LEU A 49 -0.28 2.37 0.30
C LEU A 49 1.08 3.02 0.08
N HIS A 50 1.14 4.34 0.03
CA HIS A 50 2.40 5.05 -0.11
C HIS A 50 3.28 4.89 1.14
N GLU A 51 2.69 5.11 2.32
CA GLU A 51 3.39 5.03 3.61
C GLU A 51 3.95 3.62 3.91
N ARG A 52 3.26 2.57 3.48
CA ARG A 52 3.70 1.18 3.65
C ARG A 52 4.66 0.71 2.55
N GLY A 53 5.09 1.58 1.64
CA GLY A 53 6.04 1.22 0.58
C GLY A 53 5.41 0.47 -0.60
N ASN A 54 4.08 0.41 -0.69
CA ASN A 54 3.33 -0.22 -1.79
C ASN A 54 3.26 0.67 -3.04
N LYS A 55 4.41 1.15 -3.53
CA LYS A 55 4.53 2.17 -4.58
C LYS A 55 3.76 1.83 -5.86
N LYS A 56 3.76 0.57 -6.30
CA LYS A 56 3.02 0.12 -7.50
C LYS A 56 1.51 0.32 -7.32
N TYR A 57 1.00 0.02 -6.13
CA TYR A 57 -0.40 0.13 -5.80
C TYR A 57 -0.81 1.58 -5.56
N ALA A 58 0.02 2.38 -4.90
CA ALA A 58 -0.19 3.83 -4.75
C ALA A 58 -0.22 4.54 -6.13
N LYS A 59 0.63 4.14 -7.08
CA LYS A 59 0.53 4.63 -8.48
C LYS A 59 -0.79 4.24 -9.15
N LYS A 60 -1.29 3.03 -8.87
CA LYS A 60 -2.56 2.54 -9.43
C LYS A 60 -3.75 3.28 -8.84
N GLU A 61 -3.72 3.56 -7.54
CA GLU A 61 -4.66 4.40 -6.81
C GLU A 61 -4.77 5.78 -7.47
N ALA A 62 -3.65 6.49 -7.63
CA ALA A 62 -3.60 7.78 -8.31
C ALA A 62 -4.08 7.72 -9.77
N LYS A 63 -3.60 6.74 -10.56
CA LYS A 63 -3.98 6.60 -11.98
C LYS A 63 -5.48 6.36 -12.17
N LYS A 64 -6.12 5.68 -11.22
CA LYS A 64 -7.55 5.37 -11.28
C LYS A 64 -8.43 6.40 -10.59
N GLY A 65 -7.86 7.42 -9.94
CA GLY A 65 -8.63 8.37 -9.14
C GLY A 65 -9.38 7.72 -7.97
N ILE A 66 -8.91 6.57 -7.50
CA ILE A 66 -9.45 5.87 -6.32
C ILE A 66 -8.58 6.24 -5.13
N LYS A 67 -9.12 6.22 -3.91
CA LYS A 67 -8.34 6.38 -2.68
C LYS A 67 -8.63 5.23 -1.71
N LEU A 68 -7.57 4.62 -1.18
CA LEU A 68 -7.67 3.66 -0.09
C LEU A 68 -7.59 4.41 1.24
N VAL A 69 -8.59 4.21 2.09
CA VAL A 69 -8.67 4.78 3.43
C VAL A 69 -8.71 3.65 4.46
N VAL A 70 -7.94 3.79 5.52
CA VAL A 70 -8.07 2.94 6.71
C VAL A 70 -8.94 3.68 7.71
N VAL A 71 -9.93 2.99 8.27
CA VAL A 71 -10.86 3.54 9.26
C VAL A 71 -10.75 2.73 10.54
N LYS A 72 -10.73 3.41 11.67
CA LYS A 72 -10.80 2.85 13.01
C LYS A 72 -12.06 3.39 13.69
N VAL A 73 -12.84 2.49 14.26
CA VAL A 73 -14.07 2.81 14.99
C VAL A 73 -13.94 2.22 16.39
N GLU A 74 -14.11 3.06 17.40
CA GLU A 74 -13.98 2.69 18.82
C GLU A 74 -15.25 3.12 19.55
N ASN A 75 -15.76 2.25 20.41
CA ASN A 75 -16.87 2.56 21.33
C ASN A 75 -16.27 2.85 22.71
N ASN A 76 -16.54 4.03 23.24
CA ASN A 76 -16.07 4.49 24.56
C ASN A 76 -16.96 3.97 25.70
#